data_AF-A0A8S8YNZ0-F1
#
_entry.id   AF-A0A8S8YNZ0-F1
#
_cell.length_a   1.000
_cell.length_b   1.000
_cell.length_c   1.000
_cell.angle_alpha   90.00
_cell.angle_beta   90.00
_cell.angle_gamma   90.00
#
_symmetry.space_group_name_H-M   'P 1'
#
loop_
_entity.id
_entity.type
_entity.pdbx_description
1 polymer ?
#
loop_
_entity_poly.entity_id
_entity_poly.type
_entity_poly.pdbx_seq_one_letter_code
_entity_poly.pdbx_strand_id
1 'polypeptide(L)'
;MLFYRDIMKENVTENPDLRAEGWYSSNNTVYRAEGPPILEEAIRAWEMMKLTETPFQATPSEDACSFCEWKAWCPGWWEAKYEGELSHEGMFRDEVVRLVRLDQESGAALFERTTPVGGDGELRGSDHRFGALLKGRCLEKIRQMDQAELDGYLFLGSIMFGGKTARMGDWSEILPWSPLLRSVRN
;
A
#
# COMPACT_ATOMS: atom_id res chain seq x y z
N MET A 1 20.68 -5.20 -6.74
CA MET A 1 21.78 -5.92 -7.43
C MET A 1 23.13 -5.24 -7.23
N LEU A 2 23.28 -3.94 -7.49
CA LEU A 2 24.55 -3.22 -7.31
C LEU A 2 25.12 -3.33 -5.88
N PHE A 3 24.26 -3.31 -4.85
CA PHE A 3 24.65 -3.47 -3.45
C PHE A 3 25.54 -4.71 -3.19
N TYR A 4 25.14 -5.88 -3.70
CA TYR A 4 25.91 -7.12 -3.54
C TYR A 4 27.26 -7.08 -4.28
N ARG A 5 27.30 -6.47 -5.48
CA ARG A 5 28.56 -6.25 -6.20
C ARG A 5 29.50 -5.39 -5.36
N ASP A 6 28.99 -4.31 -4.78
CA ASP A 6 29.83 -3.35 -4.06
C ASP A 6 30.35 -3.92 -2.74
N ILE A 7 29.53 -4.70 -1.99
CA ILE A 7 30.01 -5.48 -0.83
C ILE A 7 31.16 -6.41 -1.22
N MET A 8 31.05 -7.08 -2.37
CA MET A 8 32.08 -8.01 -2.83
C MET A 8 33.37 -7.28 -3.24
N LYS A 9 33.29 -6.03 -3.73
CA LYS A 9 34.48 -5.21 -4.03
C LYS A 9 35.26 -4.82 -2.78
N GLU A 10 34.59 -4.58 -1.66
CA GLU A 10 35.25 -4.31 -0.38
C GLU A 10 36.07 -5.51 0.11
N ASN A 11 35.59 -6.73 -0.16
CA ASN A 11 36.21 -7.96 0.34
C ASN A 11 37.20 -8.61 -0.65
N VAL A 12 37.11 -8.28 -1.94
CA VAL A 12 37.91 -8.89 -3.01
C VAL A 12 38.47 -7.79 -3.92
N THR A 13 39.68 -7.35 -3.61
CA THR A 13 40.39 -6.27 -4.32
C THR A 13 40.97 -6.66 -5.68
N GLU A 14 41.06 -7.95 -6.01
CA GLU A 14 41.79 -8.46 -7.18
C GLU A 14 40.91 -9.00 -8.33
N ASN A 15 39.60 -8.70 -8.36
CA ASN A 15 38.75 -9.14 -9.47
C ASN A 15 38.22 -7.97 -10.32
N PRO A 16 38.89 -7.62 -11.44
CA PRO A 16 38.47 -6.53 -12.31
C PRO A 16 37.14 -6.79 -13.03
N ASP A 17 36.69 -8.06 -13.12
CA ASP A 17 35.51 -8.47 -13.89
C ASP A 17 34.25 -8.68 -13.05
N LEU A 18 34.26 -8.22 -11.78
CA LEU A 18 33.12 -8.39 -10.90
C LEU A 18 31.87 -7.64 -11.43
N ARG A 19 30.80 -8.40 -11.68
CA ARG A 19 29.53 -7.91 -12.23
C ARG A 19 28.34 -8.42 -11.44
N ALA A 20 27.23 -7.69 -11.51
CA ALA A 20 25.93 -8.12 -10.99
C ALA A 20 24.97 -8.39 -12.14
N GLU A 21 24.27 -9.52 -12.08
CA GLU A 21 23.33 -9.97 -13.10
C GLU A 21 22.05 -10.49 -12.44
N GLY A 22 20.90 -10.15 -13.04
CA GLY A 22 19.58 -10.66 -12.67
C GLY A 22 19.14 -11.71 -13.68
N TRP A 23 18.86 -12.92 -13.20
CA TRP A 23 18.51 -14.07 -14.03
C TRP A 23 17.01 -14.34 -13.90
N TYR A 24 16.28 -14.22 -15.02
CA TYR A 24 14.84 -14.43 -15.07
C TYR A 24 14.54 -15.80 -15.68
N SER A 25 14.13 -16.74 -14.83
CA SER A 25 13.85 -18.13 -15.23
C SER A 25 12.62 -18.27 -16.11
N SER A 26 11.68 -17.32 -16.04
CA SER A 26 10.43 -17.35 -16.81
C SER A 26 10.64 -17.26 -18.32
N ASN A 27 11.69 -16.57 -18.76
CA ASN A 27 12.02 -16.35 -20.16
C ASN A 27 13.50 -16.64 -20.49
N ASN A 28 14.25 -17.20 -19.54
CA ASN A 28 15.69 -17.50 -19.65
C ASN A 28 16.54 -16.28 -20.07
N THR A 29 16.18 -15.08 -19.62
CA THR A 29 16.96 -13.87 -19.92
C THR A 29 17.83 -13.44 -18.75
N VAL A 30 18.97 -12.84 -19.08
CA VAL A 30 19.93 -12.28 -18.11
C VAL A 30 20.04 -10.78 -18.36
N TYR A 31 19.86 -10.00 -17.30
CA TYR A 31 20.05 -8.54 -17.33
C TYR A 31 21.23 -8.15 -16.46
N ARG A 32 22.16 -7.40 -17.04
CA ARG A 32 23.29 -6.86 -16.30
C ARG A 32 22.86 -5.61 -15.53
N ALA A 33 23.24 -5.54 -14.26
CA ALA A 33 23.10 -4.32 -13.48
C ALA A 33 24.31 -3.41 -13.76
N GLU A 34 24.03 -2.20 -14.25
CA GLU A 34 25.04 -1.18 -14.51
C GLU A 34 24.78 0.04 -13.62
N GLY A 35 25.84 0.79 -13.32
CA GLY A 35 25.75 1.98 -12.48
C GLY A 35 26.92 2.12 -11.50
N PRO A 36 27.05 3.30 -10.87
CA PRO A 36 28.08 3.60 -9.88
C PRO A 36 27.97 2.68 -8.64
N PRO A 37 28.98 2.65 -7.78
CA PRO A 37 28.85 2.04 -6.46
C PRO A 37 27.72 2.70 -5.66
N ILE A 38 26.95 1.90 -4.91
CA ILE A 38 25.82 2.36 -4.09
C ILE A 38 25.95 2.02 -2.60
N LEU A 39 27.13 1.54 -2.18
CA LEU A 39 27.32 0.99 -0.83
C LEU A 39 27.11 2.07 0.25
N GLU A 40 27.64 3.27 0.03
CA GLU A 40 27.49 4.41 0.93
C GLU A 40 26.03 4.87 1.02
N GLU A 41 25.31 4.95 -0.10
CA GLU A 41 23.88 5.26 -0.14
C GLU A 41 23.08 4.21 0.64
N ALA A 42 23.42 2.93 0.47
CA ALA A 42 22.74 1.83 1.14
C ALA A 42 22.97 1.85 2.66
N ILE A 43 24.19 2.17 3.10
CA ILE A 43 24.51 2.34 4.53
C ILE A 43 23.70 3.51 5.11
N ARG A 44 23.66 4.66 4.44
CA ARG A 44 22.84 5.81 4.88
C ARG A 44 21.36 5.44 4.97
N ALA A 45 20.83 4.73 3.98
CA ALA A 45 19.45 4.25 4.01
C ALA A 45 19.21 3.30 5.19
N TRP A 46 20.12 2.36 5.45
CA TRP A 46 20.04 1.46 6.60
C TRP A 46 20.05 2.20 7.93
N GLU A 47 20.88 3.22 8.08
CA GLU A 47 20.89 4.05 9.29
C GLU A 47 19.58 4.81 9.50
N MET A 48 18.97 5.30 8.42
CA MET A 48 17.66 5.95 8.46
C MET A 48 16.52 4.98 8.78
N MET A 49 16.68 3.67 8.52
CA MET A 49 15.67 2.64 8.85
C MET A 49 15.70 2.21 10.33
N LYS A 50 16.55 2.81 11.17
CA LYS A 50 16.54 2.54 12.61
C LYS A 50 15.18 2.92 13.19
N LEU A 51 14.61 2.01 13.98
CA LEU A 51 13.32 2.23 14.64
C LEU A 51 13.38 3.49 15.51
N THR A 52 12.44 4.40 15.27
CA THR A 52 12.21 5.58 16.11
C THR A 52 10.79 5.58 16.65
N GLU A 53 10.50 6.43 17.63
CA GLU A 53 9.12 6.57 18.14
C GLU A 53 8.17 7.13 17.08
N THR A 54 8.69 7.98 16.19
CA THR A 54 7.93 8.56 15.09
C THR A 54 8.02 7.66 13.85
N PRO A 55 6.91 7.40 13.15
CA PRO A 55 6.93 6.71 11.87
C PRO A 55 7.83 7.44 10.86
N PHE A 56 8.37 6.70 9.90
CA PHE A 56 9.10 7.31 8.80
C PHE A 56 8.19 8.22 7.98
N GLN A 57 8.76 9.31 7.47
CA GLN A 57 8.03 10.21 6.57
C GLN A 57 7.60 9.44 5.32
N ALA A 58 6.31 9.49 5.01
CA ALA A 58 5.78 8.90 3.80
C ALA A 58 6.28 9.67 2.57
N THR A 59 6.66 8.94 1.53
CA THR A 59 7.06 9.50 0.22
C THR A 59 6.14 8.95 -0.87
N PRO A 60 4.85 9.36 -0.90
CA PRO A 60 3.88 8.82 -1.82
C PRO A 60 4.27 9.12 -3.27
N SER A 61 4.16 8.10 -4.13
CA SER A 61 4.33 8.20 -5.58
C SER A 61 3.54 7.07 -6.25
N GLU A 62 3.25 7.18 -7.55
CA GLU A 62 2.54 6.10 -8.26
C GLU A 62 3.32 4.77 -8.17
N ASP A 63 4.64 4.82 -8.33
CA ASP A 63 5.50 3.63 -8.23
C ASP A 63 5.48 3.04 -6.83
N ALA A 64 5.73 3.86 -5.80
CA ALA A 64 5.82 3.40 -4.41
C ALA A 64 4.46 2.92 -3.89
N CYS A 65 3.38 3.59 -4.28
CA CYS A 65 2.05 3.30 -3.78
C CYS A 65 1.31 2.25 -4.60
N SER A 66 1.63 1.97 -5.86
CA SER A 66 0.86 1.02 -6.71
C SER A 66 0.49 -0.31 -6.01
N PHE A 67 1.46 -1.00 -5.43
CA PHE A 67 1.28 -2.28 -4.72
C PHE A 67 1.74 -2.24 -3.25
N CYS A 68 1.63 -1.08 -2.61
CA CYS A 68 2.03 -0.93 -1.21
C CYS A 68 1.02 -1.62 -0.27
N GLU A 69 1.48 -2.64 0.46
CA GLU A 69 0.68 -3.37 1.46
C GLU A 69 0.39 -2.54 2.72
N TRP A 70 1.06 -1.40 2.90
CA TRP A 70 0.99 -0.58 4.13
C TRP A 70 -0.06 0.54 4.07
N LYS A 71 -0.85 0.65 2.98
CA LYS A 71 -1.78 1.78 2.78
C LYS A 71 -2.80 1.96 3.90
N ALA A 72 -3.32 0.88 4.46
CA ALA A 72 -4.30 0.94 5.57
C ALA A 72 -3.76 1.67 6.83
N TRP A 73 -2.44 1.86 6.91
CA TRP A 73 -1.74 2.51 8.01
C TRP A 73 -1.02 3.80 7.60
N CYS A 74 -1.15 4.26 6.36
CA CYS A 74 -0.37 5.36 5.77
C CYS A 74 -1.25 6.57 5.43
N PRO A 75 -1.37 7.57 6.33
CA PRO A 75 -2.10 8.82 6.07
C PRO A 75 -1.62 9.57 4.84
N GLY A 76 -0.29 9.70 4.69
CA GLY A 76 0.31 10.48 3.61
C GLY A 76 -0.07 9.98 2.20
N TRP A 77 -0.37 8.69 2.04
CA TRP A 77 -0.90 8.18 0.77
C TRP A 77 -2.31 8.70 0.48
N TRP A 78 -3.19 8.70 1.48
CA TRP A 78 -4.57 9.14 1.29
C TRP A 78 -4.67 10.66 1.13
N GLU A 79 -3.81 11.40 1.82
CA GLU A 79 -3.62 12.84 1.60
C GLU A 79 -3.11 13.16 0.20
N ALA A 80 -2.07 12.48 -0.28
CA ALA A 80 -1.57 12.69 -1.64
C ALA A 80 -2.62 12.37 -2.71
N LYS A 81 -3.50 11.38 -2.47
CA LYS A 81 -4.69 11.17 -3.32
C LYS A 81 -5.62 12.38 -3.25
N TYR A 82 -6.00 12.82 -2.05
CA TYR A 82 -6.95 13.92 -1.84
C TYR A 82 -6.49 15.24 -2.48
N GLU A 83 -5.21 15.58 -2.36
CA GLU A 83 -4.61 16.79 -2.95
C GLU A 83 -4.36 16.68 -4.46
N GLY A 84 -4.61 15.50 -5.05
CA GLY A 84 -4.46 15.26 -6.49
C GLY A 84 -3.02 15.01 -6.94
N GLU A 85 -2.10 14.76 -6.02
CA GLU A 85 -0.72 14.33 -6.33
C GLU A 85 -0.67 12.90 -6.87
N LEU A 86 -1.61 12.05 -6.44
CA LEU A 86 -1.80 10.70 -6.95
C LEU A 86 -3.14 10.56 -7.66
N SER A 87 -3.15 9.83 -8.78
CA SER A 87 -4.32 9.67 -9.64
C SER A 87 -5.39 8.77 -9.03
N HIS A 88 -6.66 9.15 -9.13
CA HIS A 88 -7.78 8.26 -8.79
C HIS A 88 -8.25 7.40 -9.97
N GLU A 89 -7.51 7.41 -11.08
CA GLU A 89 -7.91 6.72 -12.30
C GLU A 89 -7.52 5.25 -12.30
N GLY A 90 -8.06 4.51 -13.26
CA GLY A 90 -7.84 3.07 -13.40
C GLY A 90 -9.07 2.25 -13.05
N MET A 91 -9.01 0.99 -13.44
CA MET A 91 -10.07 0.00 -13.20
C MET A 91 -10.03 -0.51 -11.75
N PHE A 92 -8.84 -0.66 -11.18
CA PHE A 92 -8.63 -1.04 -9.78
C PHE A 92 -8.20 0.18 -8.98
N ARG A 93 -8.86 0.40 -7.85
CA ARG A 93 -8.61 1.57 -6.99
C ARG A 93 -8.65 1.14 -5.54
N ASP A 94 -7.95 1.89 -4.71
CA ASP A 94 -8.04 1.76 -3.27
C ASP A 94 -8.78 2.96 -2.69
N GLU A 95 -9.50 2.74 -1.61
CA GLU A 95 -10.36 3.75 -0.98
C GLU A 95 -10.27 3.67 0.53
N VAL A 96 -10.40 4.81 1.20
CA VAL A 96 -10.69 4.85 2.63
C VAL A 96 -12.13 5.30 2.83
N VAL A 97 -12.93 4.46 3.45
CA VAL A 97 -14.39 4.58 3.47
C VAL A 97 -14.98 4.40 4.87
N ARG A 98 -16.23 4.80 5.02
CA ARG A 98 -17.12 4.35 6.08
C ARG A 98 -18.13 3.36 5.51
N LEU A 99 -18.41 2.27 6.22
CA LEU A 99 -19.50 1.37 5.86
C LEU A 99 -20.84 2.01 6.24
N VAL A 100 -21.73 2.19 5.25
CA VAL A 100 -23.08 2.77 5.49
C VAL A 100 -24.10 1.66 5.70
N ARG A 101 -24.01 0.59 4.91
CA ARG A 101 -24.91 -0.56 4.99
C ARG A 101 -24.24 -1.79 4.39
N LEU A 102 -24.47 -2.94 5.00
CA LEU A 102 -24.08 -4.25 4.47
C LEU A 102 -25.27 -5.20 4.57
N ASP A 103 -25.63 -5.81 3.44
CA ASP A 103 -26.41 -7.03 3.43
C ASP A 103 -25.44 -8.20 3.57
N GLN A 104 -25.41 -8.78 4.76
CA GLN A 104 -24.51 -9.86 5.11
C GLN A 104 -24.74 -11.11 4.26
N GLU A 105 -25.95 -11.38 3.77
CA GLU A 105 -26.24 -12.59 2.99
C GLU A 105 -25.80 -12.42 1.53
N SER A 106 -26.24 -11.34 0.89
CA SER A 106 -25.98 -11.11 -0.53
C SER A 106 -24.59 -10.52 -0.81
N GLY A 107 -23.93 -9.95 0.20
CA GLY A 107 -22.67 -9.22 0.06
C GLY A 107 -22.82 -7.85 -0.58
N ALA A 108 -24.05 -7.33 -0.74
CA ALA A 108 -24.27 -5.98 -1.21
C ALA A 108 -23.94 -4.96 -0.12
N ALA A 109 -23.02 -4.05 -0.40
CA ALA A 109 -22.57 -3.01 0.52
C ALA A 109 -22.75 -1.61 -0.08
N LEU A 110 -23.02 -0.64 0.80
CA LEU A 110 -22.97 0.78 0.49
C LEU A 110 -21.85 1.40 1.31
N PHE A 111 -20.89 2.02 0.61
CA PHE A 111 -19.77 2.72 1.22
C PHE A 111 -19.89 4.23 0.98
N GLU A 112 -19.32 4.98 1.92
CA GLU A 112 -19.12 6.42 1.81
C GLU A 112 -17.62 6.70 1.82
N ARG A 113 -17.11 7.34 0.76
CA ARG A 113 -15.71 7.77 0.70
C ARG A 113 -15.44 8.82 1.76
N THR A 114 -14.28 8.73 2.39
CA THR A 114 -13.82 9.72 3.37
C THR A 114 -12.89 10.75 2.74
N THR A 115 -12.66 11.86 3.44
CA THR A 115 -11.60 12.82 3.10
C THR A 115 -10.69 13.02 4.32
N PRO A 116 -9.37 13.12 4.12
CA PRO A 116 -8.43 13.47 5.18
C PRO A 116 -8.79 14.79 5.88
N VAL A 117 -8.49 14.86 7.17
CA VAL A 117 -8.53 16.08 7.97
C VAL A 117 -7.14 16.26 8.58
N GLY A 118 -6.28 17.04 7.92
CA GLY A 118 -4.88 17.20 8.34
C GLY A 118 -3.99 16.03 7.93
N GLY A 119 -2.92 15.80 8.70
CA GLY A 119 -1.78 14.93 8.38
C GLY A 119 -1.71 13.56 9.08
N ASP A 120 -2.56 13.37 10.10
CA ASP A 120 -2.44 12.27 11.07
C ASP A 120 -3.49 11.16 10.82
N GLY A 121 -4.04 11.11 9.61
CA GLY A 121 -5.00 10.08 9.21
C GLY A 121 -6.38 10.22 9.85
N GLU A 122 -6.68 11.37 10.46
CA GLU A 122 -8.05 11.75 10.79
C GLU A 122 -8.86 11.90 9.50
N LEU A 123 -10.13 11.49 9.56
CA LEU A 123 -11.01 11.43 8.40
C LEU A 123 -12.35 12.07 8.73
N ARG A 124 -12.97 12.67 7.71
CA ARG A 124 -14.38 13.07 7.71
C ARG A 124 -15.14 12.38 6.58
N GLY A 125 -16.43 12.16 6.80
CA GLY A 125 -17.35 11.68 5.77
C GLY A 125 -17.46 12.63 4.58
N SER A 126 -17.99 12.13 3.46
CA SER A 126 -18.26 12.92 2.27
C SER A 126 -19.61 12.55 1.66
N ASP A 127 -20.09 13.36 0.71
CA ASP A 127 -21.32 13.04 -0.04
C ASP A 127 -21.09 11.97 -1.12
N HIS A 128 -19.85 11.51 -1.32
CA HIS A 128 -19.52 10.53 -2.34
C HIS A 128 -19.76 9.10 -1.83
N ARG A 129 -20.88 8.52 -2.27
CA ARG A 129 -21.25 7.13 -1.97
C ARG A 129 -21.20 6.24 -3.18
N PHE A 130 -20.82 4.98 -2.98
CA PHE A 130 -20.82 3.97 -4.02
C PHE A 130 -21.27 2.61 -3.49
N GLY A 131 -22.02 1.89 -4.31
CA GLY A 131 -22.41 0.51 -4.03
C GLY A 131 -21.30 -0.45 -4.46
N ALA A 132 -21.11 -1.51 -3.69
CA ALA A 132 -20.18 -2.59 -4.00
C ALA A 132 -20.82 -3.96 -3.79
N LEU A 133 -20.37 -4.95 -4.55
CA LEU A 133 -20.70 -6.36 -4.32
C LEU A 133 -19.44 -7.09 -3.84
N LEU A 134 -19.50 -7.58 -2.60
CA LEU A 134 -18.43 -8.34 -1.95
C LEU A 134 -18.66 -9.84 -2.17
N LYS A 135 -17.61 -10.56 -2.54
CA LYS A 135 -17.63 -12.02 -2.71
C LYS A 135 -16.36 -12.68 -2.18
N GLY A 136 -16.41 -13.99 -2.01
CA GLY A 136 -15.26 -14.82 -1.61
C GLY A 136 -14.63 -14.33 -0.31
N ARG A 137 -13.30 -14.34 -0.25
CA ARG A 137 -12.51 -13.95 0.94
C ARG A 137 -12.83 -12.55 1.44
N CYS A 138 -13.16 -11.61 0.56
CA CYS A 138 -13.51 -10.25 0.96
C CYS A 138 -14.81 -10.23 1.78
N LEU A 139 -15.84 -10.98 1.35
CA LEU A 139 -17.10 -11.10 2.09
C LEU A 139 -16.93 -11.90 3.40
N GLU A 140 -16.10 -12.95 3.38
CA GLU A 140 -15.78 -13.71 4.58
C GLU A 140 -15.09 -12.84 5.62
N LYS A 141 -14.15 -11.98 5.19
CA LYS A 141 -13.39 -11.11 6.09
C LYS A 141 -14.26 -10.04 6.74
N ILE A 142 -15.12 -9.34 5.98
CA ILE A 142 -16.01 -8.32 6.56
C ILE A 142 -17.03 -8.92 7.53
N ARG A 143 -17.43 -10.19 7.34
CA ARG A 143 -18.32 -10.93 8.26
C ARG A 143 -17.65 -11.29 9.58
N GLN A 144 -16.32 -11.37 9.60
CA GLN A 144 -15.52 -11.70 10.78
C GLN A 144 -15.14 -10.47 11.60
N MET A 145 -15.30 -9.27 11.04
CA MET A 145 -15.04 -8.02 11.75
C MET A 145 -16.06 -7.80 12.87
N ASP A 146 -15.60 -7.22 13.97
CA ASP A 146 -16.49 -6.83 15.06
C ASP A 146 -17.25 -5.53 14.76
N GLN A 147 -18.25 -5.21 15.58
CA GLN A 147 -19.06 -4.01 15.36
C GLN A 147 -18.23 -2.72 15.47
N ALA A 148 -17.21 -2.68 16.31
CA ALA A 148 -16.37 -1.49 16.48
C ALA A 148 -15.50 -1.23 15.24
N GLU A 149 -14.97 -2.29 14.62
CA GLU A 149 -14.27 -2.22 13.34
C GLU A 149 -15.19 -1.75 12.22
N LEU A 150 -16.42 -2.28 12.16
CA LEU A 150 -17.40 -1.93 11.12
C LEU A 150 -17.97 -0.51 11.26
N ASP A 151 -18.09 0.00 12.48
CA ASP A 151 -18.52 1.37 12.77
C ASP A 151 -17.40 2.40 12.49
N GLY A 152 -16.15 1.94 12.42
CA GLY A 152 -14.98 2.74 12.09
C GLY A 152 -14.80 3.04 10.60
N TYR A 153 -13.60 3.47 10.27
CA TYR A 153 -13.17 3.65 8.88
C TYR A 153 -12.46 2.39 8.38
N LEU A 154 -12.64 2.09 7.10
CA LEU A 154 -12.12 0.90 6.45
C LEU A 154 -11.25 1.30 5.27
N PHE A 155 -10.09 0.67 5.15
CA PHE A 155 -9.35 0.63 3.92
C PHE A 155 -9.90 -0.50 3.02
N LEU A 156 -10.21 -0.15 1.78
CA LEU A 156 -10.60 -1.08 0.74
C LEU A 156 -9.50 -1.12 -0.33
N GLY A 157 -8.84 -2.27 -0.46
CA GLY A 157 -7.77 -2.49 -1.43
C GLY A 157 -8.25 -3.20 -2.69
N SER A 158 -7.74 -2.80 -3.85
CA SER A 158 -7.98 -3.40 -5.17
C SER A 158 -9.47 -3.55 -5.51
N ILE A 159 -10.24 -2.47 -5.31
CA ILE A 159 -11.65 -2.38 -5.69
C ILE A 159 -11.75 -2.23 -7.20
N MET A 160 -12.53 -3.10 -7.85
CA MET A 160 -12.76 -2.99 -9.29
C MET A 160 -13.97 -2.08 -9.57
N PHE A 161 -13.72 -0.92 -10.17
CA PHE A 161 -14.76 -0.02 -10.69
C PHE A 161 -15.00 -0.33 -12.17
N GLY A 162 -16.13 -0.98 -12.46
CA GLY A 162 -16.49 -1.43 -13.81
C GLY A 162 -17.99 -1.35 -14.07
N GLY A 163 -18.55 -0.14 -14.05
CA GLY A 163 -19.98 0.12 -14.25
C GLY A 163 -20.59 0.94 -13.11
N LYS A 164 -21.87 0.69 -12.79
CA LYS A 164 -22.60 1.41 -11.72
C LYS A 164 -22.29 0.89 -10.30
N THR A 165 -21.74 -0.31 -10.19
CA THR A 165 -21.48 -0.99 -8.92
C THR A 165 -20.03 -1.49 -8.91
N ALA A 166 -19.31 -1.21 -7.83
CA ALA A 166 -17.96 -1.72 -7.61
C ALA A 166 -17.98 -3.22 -7.28
N ARG A 167 -16.87 -3.91 -7.55
CA ARG A 167 -16.72 -5.35 -7.25
C ARG A 167 -15.50 -5.59 -6.40
N MET A 168 -15.68 -6.42 -5.37
CA MET A 168 -14.61 -6.87 -4.48
C MET A 168 -14.69 -8.39 -4.33
N GLY A 169 -13.53 -9.05 -4.45
CA GLY A 169 -13.44 -10.51 -4.49
C GLY A 169 -12.21 -11.03 -3.76
N ASP A 170 -11.73 -12.21 -4.13
CA ASP A 170 -10.57 -12.85 -3.48
C ASP A 170 -9.26 -12.06 -3.62
N TRP A 171 -9.19 -11.16 -4.60
CA TRP A 171 -8.05 -10.26 -4.84
C TRP A 171 -8.15 -8.94 -4.05
N SER A 172 -9.30 -8.66 -3.42
CA SER A 172 -9.54 -7.40 -2.73
C SER A 172 -9.25 -7.52 -1.26
N GLU A 173 -8.84 -6.41 -0.66
CA GLU A 173 -8.59 -6.30 0.77
C GLU A 173 -9.64 -5.45 1.43
N ILE A 174 -10.00 -5.83 2.65
CA ILE A 174 -10.73 -4.98 3.58
C ILE A 174 -10.02 -5.04 4.93
N LEU A 175 -9.68 -3.88 5.46
CA LEU A 175 -8.91 -3.72 6.68
C LEU A 175 -9.46 -2.51 7.46
N PRO A 176 -9.42 -2.52 8.79
CA PRO A 176 -9.61 -1.28 9.55
C PRO A 176 -8.57 -0.24 9.13
N TRP A 177 -9.02 0.99 8.90
CA TRP A 177 -8.12 2.12 8.75
C TRP A 177 -7.50 2.43 10.10
N SER A 178 -6.18 2.26 10.22
CA SER A 178 -5.47 2.37 11.49
C SER A 178 -4.13 3.08 11.27
N PRO A 179 -4.13 4.41 11.09
CA PRO A 179 -2.91 5.20 10.93
C PRO A 179 -1.81 4.84 11.94
N LEU A 180 -0.63 4.47 11.44
CA LEU A 180 0.54 4.32 12.30
C LEU A 180 1.12 5.71 12.58
N LEU A 181 0.78 6.28 13.73
CA LEU A 181 1.26 7.60 14.16
C LEU A 181 2.43 7.52 15.15
N ARG A 182 2.65 6.35 15.74
CA ARG A 182 3.76 6.06 16.66
C ARG A 182 4.21 4.62 16.48
N SER A 183 5.50 4.38 16.66
CA SER A 183 6.02 3.02 16.80
C SER A 183 5.62 2.47 18.18
N VAL A 184 4.67 1.54 18.18
CA VAL A 184 4.25 0.85 19.40
C VAL A 184 5.08 -0.43 19.54
N ARG A 185 5.83 -0.56 20.64
CA ARG A 185 6.39 -1.84 21.06
C ARG A 185 5.41 -2.47 22.04
N ASN A 186 4.82 -3.60 21.65
CA ASN A 186 4.11 -4.48 22.58
C ASN A 186 5.11 -5.32 23.37
#